data_AF-A0AA45QQK8-F1
#
_entry.id   AF-A0AA45QQK8-F1
#
_cell.length_a   1.000
_cell.length_b   1.000
_cell.length_c   1.000
_cell.angle_alpha   90.00
_cell.angle_beta   90.00
_cell.angle_gamma   90.00
#
_symmetry.space_group_name_H-M   'P 1'
#
loop_
_entity.id
_entity.type
_entity.pdbx_description
1 polymer ?
#
loop_
_entity_poly.entity_id
_entity_poly.type
_entity_poly.pdbx_seq_one_letter_code
_entity_poly.pdbx_strand_id
1 'polypeptide(L)' 'MIKFYYTGSSSTCRKAKAWLLNNQLPFEEIHLKKDHITRMDFLHILSLTENGVDDLIAKQGKTYKAL' A
#
# COMPACT_ATOMS: atom_id res chain seq x y z
N MET A 1 -11.98 3.27 8.79
CA MET A 1 -12.28 2.22 7.78
C MET A 1 -10.97 1.76 7.17
N ILE A 2 -10.78 0.46 6.95
CA ILE A 2 -9.53 -0.08 6.39
C ILE A 2 -9.43 0.33 4.92
N LYS A 3 -8.29 0.91 4.52
CA LYS A 3 -7.95 1.20 3.12
C LYS A 3 -6.87 0.22 2.66
N PHE A 4 -7.16 -0.53 1.59
CA PHE A 4 -6.26 -1.52 1.02
C PHE A 4 -5.62 -0.98 -0.26
N TYR A 5 -4.41 -0.44 -0.11
CA TYR A 5 -3.60 0.04 -1.23
C TYR A 5 -2.86 -1.12 -1.90
N TYR A 6 -3.02 -1.28 -3.20
CA TYR A 6 -2.44 -2.44 -3.90
C TYR A 6 -1.95 -2.15 -5.32
N THR A 7 -1.16 -3.09 -5.82
CA THR A 7 -0.79 -3.20 -7.23
C THR A 7 -1.18 -4.59 -7.74
N GLY A 8 -1.78 -4.68 -8.94
CA GLY A 8 -2.35 -5.92 -9.46
C GLY A 8 -1.36 -7.09 -9.68
N SER A 9 -0.05 -6.84 -9.73
CA SER A 9 0.96 -7.86 -10.00
C SER A 9 1.59 -8.48 -8.75
N SER A 10 1.31 -7.97 -7.56
CA SER A 10 1.98 -8.41 -6.33
C SER A 10 1.34 -9.65 -5.69
N SER A 11 2.11 -10.72 -5.51
CA SER A 11 1.69 -11.91 -4.78
C SER A 11 1.36 -11.62 -3.31
N THR A 12 2.11 -10.71 -2.67
CA THR A 12 1.86 -10.25 -1.30
C THR A 12 0.51 -9.55 -1.19
N CYS A 13 0.16 -8.68 -2.15
CA CYS A 13 -1.15 -8.03 -2.17
C CYS A 13 -2.30 -9.05 -2.28
N ARG A 14 -2.16 -10.09 -3.12
CA ARG A 14 -3.17 -11.15 -3.23
C ARG A 14 -3.40 -11.88 -1.91
N LYS A 15 -2.32 -12.21 -1.19
CA LYS A 15 -2.40 -12.87 0.13
C LYS A 15 -3.07 -11.96 1.17
N ALA A 16 -2.70 -10.68 1.21
CA ALA A 16 -3.30 -9.70 2.12
C ALA A 16 -4.81 -9.53 1.86
N LYS A 17 -5.21 -9.39 0.58
CA LYS A 17 -6.63 -9.33 0.18
C LYS A 17 -7.40 -10.58 0.59
N ALA A 18 -6.85 -11.77 0.35
CA ALA A 18 -7.47 -13.02 0.77
C ALA A 18 -7.64 -13.10 2.28
N TRP A 19 -6.67 -12.64 3.06
CA TRP A 19 -6.78 -12.59 4.52
C TRP A 19 -7.89 -11.64 4.98
N LEU A 20 -8.00 -10.44 4.40
CA LEU A 20 -9.09 -9.50 4.72
C LEU A 20 -10.47 -10.11 4.43
N LEU A 21 -10.63 -10.75 3.26
CA LEU A 21 -11.87 -11.42 2.86
C LEU A 21 -12.22 -12.60 3.78
N ASN A 22 -11.25 -13.46 4.10
CA ASN A 22 -11.47 -14.63 4.97
C ASN A 22 -11.89 -14.24 6.39
N ASN A 23 -11.42 -13.08 6.87
CA ASN A 23 -11.80 -12.53 8.18
C ASN A 23 -13.04 -11.63 8.11
N GLN A 24 -13.70 -11.52 6.95
CA GLN A 24 -14.92 -10.73 6.76
C GLN A 24 -14.74 -9.26 7.17
N LEU A 25 -13.53 -8.74 6.98
CA LEU A 25 -13.22 -7.35 7.31
C LEU A 25 -13.65 -6.46 6.15
N PRO A 26 -14.45 -5.40 6.38
CA PRO A 26 -14.76 -4.43 5.34
C PRO A 26 -13.55 -3.54 5.05
N PHE A 27 -13.21 -3.38 3.78
CA PHE A 27 -12.12 -2.51 3.33
C PHE A 27 -12.46 -1.86 1.98
N GLU A 28 -11.83 -0.70 1.75
CA GLU A 28 -11.86 0.02 0.48
C GLU A 28 -10.64 -0.37 -0.37
N GLU A 29 -10.85 -0.71 -1.63
CA GLU A 29 -9.75 -1.04 -2.55
C GLU A 29 -9.23 0.19 -3.27
N ILE A 30 -7.92 0.44 -3.19
CA ILE A 30 -7.27 1.57 -3.85
C ILE A 30 -6.08 1.06 -4.68
N HIS A 31 -6.24 1.07 -5.99
CA HIS A 31 -5.23 0.65 -6.95
C HIS A 31 -4.22 1.77 -7.21
N LEU A 32 -2.99 1.62 -6.69
CA LEU A 32 -1.94 2.65 -6.68
C LEU A 32 -1.57 3.27 -8.04
N LYS A 33 -1.86 2.58 -9.15
CA LYS A 33 -1.58 3.08 -10.51
C LYS A 33 -2.80 3.55 -11.30
N LYS A 34 -4.01 3.24 -10.85
CA LYS A 34 -5.25 3.46 -11.62
C LYS A 34 -6.13 4.51 -10.96
N ASP A 35 -6.16 4.51 -9.64
CA ASP A 35 -6.99 5.41 -8.87
C ASP A 35 -6.25 6.71 -8.59
N HIS A 36 -7.03 7.77 -8.36
CA HIS A 36 -6.48 9.07 -7.99
C HIS A 36 -6.03 9.05 -6.54
N ILE A 37 -4.74 9.28 -6.30
CA ILE A 37 -4.15 9.36 -4.96
C ILE A 37 -3.60 10.77 -4.79
N THR A 38 -4.08 11.45 -3.76
CA THR A 38 -3.67 12.82 -3.46
C THR A 38 -2.41 12.84 -2.60
N ARG A 39 -1.78 14.02 -2.53
CA ARG A 39 -0.71 14.27 -1.56
C ARG A 39 -1.17 14.04 -0.12
N MET A 40 -2.44 14.34 0.18
CA MET A 40 -3.00 14.16 1.53
C MET A 40 -3.14 12.69 1.90
N ASP A 41 -3.48 11.82 0.95
CA ASP A 41 -3.50 10.37 1.16
C ASP A 41 -2.11 9.84 1.52
N PHE A 42 -1.08 10.29 0.80
CA PHE A 42 0.30 9.91 1.09
C PHE A 42 0.76 10.41 2.47
N LEU A 43 0.46 11.67 2.81
CA LEU A 43 0.78 12.22 4.14
C LEU A 43 0.06 11.49 5.26
N HIS A 44 -1.18 11.06 5.02
CA HIS A 44 -1.91 10.24 5.98
C HIS A 44 -1.20 8.89 6.19
N ILE A 45 -0.81 8.19 5.12
CA ILE A 45 -0.04 6.94 5.23
C ILE A 45 1.27 7.18 6.00
N LEU A 46 1.99 8.25 5.68
CA LEU A 46 3.24 8.60 6.35
C LEU A 46 3.05 8.87 7.85
N SER A 47 1.94 9.52 8.25
CA SER A 47 1.63 9.75 9.67
C SER A 47 1.38 8.47 10.49
N LEU A 48 1.19 7.33 9.82
CA LEU A 48 0.98 6.02 10.47
C LEU A 48 2.28 5.21 10.61
N THR A 49 3.41 5.73 10.15
CA THR A 49 4.72 5.06 10.21
C THR A 49 5.47 5.38 11.50
N GLU A 50 6.36 4.49 11.92
CA GLU A 50 7.22 4.71 13.09
C GLU A 50 8.56 5.33 12.69
N ASN A 51 9.10 4.92 11.52
CA ASN A 51 10.40 5.37 11.02
C ASN A 51 10.26 6.28 9.79
N GLY A 52 9.08 6.87 9.58
CA GLY A 52 8.84 7.74 8.44
C GLY A 52 8.88 7.01 7.10
N VAL A 53 9.54 7.62 6.12
CA VAL A 53 9.60 7.10 4.73
C VAL A 53 10.34 5.77 4.62
N ASP A 54 11.19 5.43 5.60
CA ASP A 54 11.94 4.17 5.59
C ASP A 54 11.04 2.93 5.68
N ASP A 55 9.88 3.04 6.33
CA ASP A 55 8.89 1.95 6.43
C ASP A 55 8.12 1.75 5.11
N LEU A 56 8.10 2.75 4.22
CA LEU A 56 7.31 2.75 2.99
C LEU A 56 8.13 2.44 1.74
N ILE A 57 9.41 2.82 1.72
CA ILE A 57 10.24 2.73 0.51
C ILE A 57 10.73 1.29 0.30
N ALA A 58 10.42 0.75 -0.88
CA ALA A 58 10.96 -0.52 -1.34
C ALA A 58 12.44 -0.38 -1.75
N LYS A 59 13.36 -0.35 -0.78
CA LYS A 59 14.82 -0.20 -0.99
C LYS A 59 15.42 -1.27 -1.91
N GLN A 60 14.78 -2.44 -2.00
CA GLN A 60 15.21 -3.52 -2.88
C GLN A 60 14.73 -3.38 -4.34
N GLY A 61 13.83 -2.42 -4.61
CA GLY A 61 13.26 -2.18 -5.93
C GLY A 61 14.29 -1.66 -6.93
N LYS A 62 14.10 -2.02 -8.21
CA LYS A 62 14.97 -1.60 -9.31
C LYS A 62 15.15 -0.08 -9.38
N THR A 63 14.06 0.67 -9.20
CA THR A 63 14.06 2.13 -9.23
C THR A 63 14.92 2.71 -8.12
N TYR A 64 14.80 2.23 -6.89
CA TYR A 64 15.60 2.72 -5.76
C TYR A 64 17.09 2.40 -5.96
N LYS A 65 17.42 1.20 -6.46
CA LYS A 65 18.80 0.79 -6.73
C LYS A 65 19.47 1.52 -7.90
N ALA A 66 18.67 2.19 -8.74
CA ALA A 66 19.15 2.95 -9.90
C ALA A 66 19.27 4.45 -9.61
N LEU A 67 18.92 4.91 -8.40
CA LEU A 67 19.24 6.24 -7.90
C LEU A 67 20.73 6.33 -7.56
#